data_AF-A0A4S9KKR2-F1
#
_entry.id   AF-A0A4S9KKR2-F1
#
_cell.length_a   1.000
_cell.length_b   1.000
_cell.length_c   1.000
_cell.angle_alpha   90.00
_cell.angle_beta   90.00
_cell.angle_gamma   90.00
#
_symmetry.space_group_name_H-M   'P 1'
#
loop_
_entity.id
_entity.type
_entity.pdbx_description
1 polymer ?
#
loop_
_entity_poly.entity_id
_entity_poly.type
_entity_poly.pdbx_seq_one_letter_code
_entity_poly.pdbx_strand_id
1 'polypeptide(L)'
;MPYTLINLLDLIEIGGQSTCVGFKSGGKERCGNHNLVTDVEKADLILLMMGSGASRKLIRMFLRNLAVFSLCKENHQGQIEGVVKKWTEHTTSTSMFEDTKSSQIPRIWYQTVETLKVELQQAQSLFSSATTEARKLKVSLEDAQSHGQKAQELAQTTQTEVQWLLAENRSLKTSLAQISQERRVSNLASSKLETQVETLLQAKVELSESNIYLRTECTAAEEQAKTIRLQFATTGNVKSKLRRDLEKTQQANLDLNDTVSNLESGIQDWKNKSVDLEWQVASLEKRLEVSTTSKDSLRGKLTDLRAKFDASKATEKRLTERNATLNLRTRELEELQKEMQLVECGDEREETAMGAGVSDEAQSVSTSWQCAVM
;
A
#
# COMPACT_ATOMS: atom_id res chain seq x y z
N MET A 1 -118.45 95.38 40.55
CA MET A 1 -118.88 94.59 41.73
C MET A 1 -117.81 94.71 42.81
N PRO A 2 -118.14 94.90 44.10
CA PRO A 2 -117.13 95.13 45.13
C PRO A 2 -116.50 93.79 45.55
N TYR A 3 -115.24 93.62 45.17
CA TYR A 3 -114.39 92.51 45.61
C TYR A 3 -113.77 92.85 46.97
N THR A 4 -113.67 91.88 47.88
CA THR A 4 -113.02 92.08 49.18
C THR A 4 -111.51 91.83 49.03
N LEU A 5 -110.71 92.86 49.33
CA LEU A 5 -109.24 92.83 49.21
C LEU A 5 -108.59 92.03 50.35
N ILE A 6 -107.61 91.17 50.05
CA ILE A 6 -106.83 90.37 51.03
C ILE A 6 -105.77 91.23 51.75
N ASN A 7 -105.43 90.91 53.00
CA ASN A 7 -104.37 91.60 53.75
C ASN A 7 -102.97 91.11 53.32
N LEU A 8 -101.93 91.91 53.55
CA LEU A 8 -100.57 91.62 53.08
C LEU A 8 -99.96 90.35 53.72
N LEU A 9 -100.26 90.08 55.00
CA LEU A 9 -99.74 88.90 55.71
C LEU A 9 -100.41 87.62 55.21
N ASP A 10 -101.73 87.65 55.01
CA ASP A 10 -102.48 86.52 54.43
C ASP A 10 -101.94 86.15 53.03
N LEU A 11 -101.49 87.14 52.24
CA LEU A 11 -100.88 86.89 50.93
C LEU A 11 -99.59 86.06 51.03
N ILE A 12 -98.80 86.26 52.08
CA ILE A 12 -97.52 85.57 52.32
C ILE A 12 -97.79 84.17 52.89
N GLU A 13 -98.75 84.07 53.82
CA GLU A 13 -99.10 82.81 54.49
C GLU A 13 -99.78 81.80 53.56
N ILE A 14 -100.54 82.28 52.56
CA ILE A 14 -101.18 81.44 51.53
C ILE A 14 -100.15 80.86 50.52
N GLY A 15 -98.90 81.35 50.56
CA GLY A 15 -97.69 80.68 50.06
C GLY A 15 -97.87 79.68 48.91
N GLY A 16 -97.76 80.14 47.66
CA GLY A 16 -97.45 79.29 46.50
C GLY A 16 -98.44 78.18 46.10
N GLN A 17 -99.53 77.92 46.85
CA GLN A 17 -100.50 76.86 46.53
C GLN A 17 -101.94 77.40 46.45
N SER A 18 -102.32 77.83 45.23
CA SER A 18 -103.69 78.09 44.72
C SER A 18 -104.39 79.45 45.01
N THR A 19 -104.33 80.32 43.99
CA THR A 19 -105.42 81.15 43.40
C THR A 19 -106.02 82.39 44.13
N CYS A 20 -105.64 83.58 43.62
CA CYS A 20 -106.31 84.91 43.63
C CYS A 20 -106.29 85.81 44.89
N VAL A 21 -106.06 87.13 44.67
CA VAL A 21 -105.96 88.22 45.68
C VAL A 21 -107.33 88.88 46.01
N GLY A 22 -108.45 88.19 45.80
CA GLY A 22 -109.77 88.70 46.15
C GLY A 22 -110.93 87.74 45.85
N PHE A 23 -112.01 87.85 46.63
CA PHE A 23 -113.22 87.03 46.52
C PHE A 23 -114.40 87.88 46.01
N LYS A 24 -115.28 87.30 45.17
CA LYS A 24 -116.62 87.88 44.93
C LYS A 24 -117.40 87.85 46.24
N SER A 25 -118.11 88.94 46.55
CA SER A 25 -119.01 89.07 47.70
C SER A 25 -120.10 88.00 47.62
N GLY A 26 -119.89 86.84 48.27
CA GLY A 26 -120.72 85.63 48.13
C GLY A 26 -119.96 84.30 48.25
N GLY A 27 -118.62 84.30 48.20
CA GLY A 27 -117.80 83.29 48.87
C GLY A 27 -117.42 81.98 48.12
N LYS A 28 -117.72 81.76 46.84
CA LYS A 28 -117.34 80.48 46.17
C LYS A 28 -116.85 80.53 44.72
N GLU A 29 -116.43 81.69 44.17
CA GLU A 29 -115.76 81.76 42.86
C GLU A 29 -114.42 82.50 42.95
N ARG A 30 -113.33 81.85 42.52
CA ARG A 30 -111.96 82.38 42.51
C ARG A 30 -111.64 83.03 41.15
N CYS A 31 -110.90 84.15 41.13
CA CYS A 31 -110.62 84.89 39.88
C CYS A 31 -109.59 84.25 38.93
N GLY A 32 -109.21 82.98 39.13
CA GLY A 32 -108.42 82.22 38.16
C GLY A 32 -106.98 82.64 37.87
N ASN A 33 -106.40 83.62 38.60
CA ASN A 33 -105.03 84.07 38.35
C ASN A 33 -103.98 83.31 39.20
N HIS A 34 -102.87 82.90 38.58
CA HIS A 34 -101.73 82.23 39.23
C HIS A 34 -100.68 83.26 39.66
N ASN A 35 -100.37 83.37 40.96
CA ASN A 35 -99.19 84.11 41.44
C ASN A 35 -97.96 83.20 41.29
N LEU A 36 -96.86 83.74 40.75
CA LEU A 36 -95.59 83.02 40.63
C LEU A 36 -94.88 82.99 41.99
N VAL A 37 -94.06 81.95 42.26
CA VAL A 37 -93.22 81.85 43.48
C VAL A 37 -92.38 83.13 43.70
N THR A 38 -91.97 83.77 42.60
CA THR A 38 -91.25 85.04 42.58
C THR A 38 -92.03 86.24 43.11
N ASP A 39 -93.36 86.17 43.25
CA ASP A 39 -94.18 87.23 43.84
C ASP A 39 -94.31 87.09 45.37
N VAL A 40 -94.18 85.87 45.89
CA VAL A 40 -94.06 85.61 47.35
C VAL A 40 -92.68 86.05 47.85
N GLU A 41 -91.61 85.72 47.11
CA GLU A 41 -90.25 86.19 47.41
C GLU A 41 -90.15 87.74 47.42
N LYS A 42 -90.90 88.42 46.56
CA LYS A 42 -90.99 89.89 46.57
C LYS A 42 -91.76 90.43 47.77
N ALA A 43 -92.78 89.71 48.25
CA ALA A 43 -93.51 90.08 49.46
C ALA A 43 -92.64 89.91 50.72
N ASP A 44 -91.88 88.82 50.81
CA ASP A 44 -90.87 88.61 51.87
C ASP A 44 -89.77 89.66 51.82
N LEU A 45 -89.30 90.03 50.63
CA LEU A 45 -88.33 91.12 50.46
C LEU A 45 -88.90 92.48 50.92
N ILE A 46 -90.20 92.73 50.72
CA ILE A 46 -90.84 93.95 51.23
C ILE A 46 -90.88 93.94 52.75
N LEU A 47 -91.19 92.81 53.39
CA LEU A 47 -91.14 92.68 54.85
C LEU A 47 -89.71 92.87 55.39
N LEU A 48 -88.70 92.31 54.72
CA LEU A 48 -87.29 92.51 55.07
C LEU A 48 -86.87 93.98 54.92
N MET A 49 -87.26 94.65 53.84
CA MET A 49 -87.01 96.09 53.63
C MET A 49 -87.71 96.96 54.68
N MET A 50 -88.91 96.55 55.11
CA MET A 50 -89.62 97.21 56.21
C MET A 50 -88.88 97.03 57.54
N GLY A 51 -88.44 95.80 57.86
CA GLY A 51 -87.66 95.50 59.07
C GLY A 51 -86.28 96.16 59.09
N SER A 52 -85.69 96.46 57.93
CA SER A 52 -84.41 97.17 57.82
C SER A 52 -84.55 98.71 57.83
N GLY A 53 -85.76 99.26 58.03
CA GLY A 53 -85.98 100.70 58.14
C GLY A 53 -86.00 101.48 56.81
N ALA A 54 -86.35 100.83 55.68
CA ALA A 54 -86.39 101.49 54.39
C ALA A 54 -87.42 102.65 54.34
N SER A 55 -87.18 103.65 53.46
CA SER A 55 -88.07 104.81 53.38
C SER A 55 -89.50 104.44 52.96
N ARG A 56 -90.51 105.06 53.57
CA ARG A 56 -91.93 104.82 53.24
C ARG A 56 -92.25 104.99 51.75
N LYS A 57 -91.56 105.91 51.06
CA LYS A 57 -91.71 106.12 49.61
C LYS A 57 -91.25 104.91 48.81
N LEU A 58 -90.15 104.27 49.21
CA LEU A 58 -89.62 103.08 48.57
C LEU A 58 -90.50 101.86 48.84
N ILE A 59 -90.91 101.64 50.08
CA ILE A 59 -91.82 100.54 50.46
C ILE A 59 -93.13 100.64 49.68
N ARG A 60 -93.71 101.84 49.57
CA ARG A 60 -94.94 102.06 48.79
C ARG A 60 -94.76 101.77 47.30
N MET A 61 -93.59 102.07 46.73
CA MET A 61 -93.27 101.74 45.34
C MET A 61 -93.21 100.23 45.12
N PHE A 62 -92.60 99.49 46.04
CA PHE A 62 -92.54 98.03 45.95
C PHE A 62 -93.88 97.35 46.20
N LEU A 63 -94.69 97.84 47.16
CA LEU A 63 -96.08 97.40 47.35
C LEU A 63 -96.92 97.65 46.11
N ARG A 64 -96.70 98.77 45.41
CA ARG A 64 -97.37 99.06 44.14
C ARG A 64 -96.95 98.11 43.04
N ASN A 65 -95.66 97.82 42.91
CA ASN A 65 -95.18 96.83 41.94
C ASN A 65 -95.76 95.44 42.24
N LEU A 66 -95.77 95.03 43.50
CA LEU A 66 -96.39 93.77 43.92
C LEU A 66 -97.88 93.74 43.56
N ALA A 67 -98.64 94.79 43.87
CA ALA A 67 -100.05 94.89 43.51
C ALA A 67 -100.28 94.83 41.98
N VAL A 68 -99.39 95.42 41.17
CA VAL A 68 -99.46 95.32 39.70
C VAL A 68 -99.23 93.89 39.21
N PHE A 69 -98.34 93.13 39.85
CA PHE A 69 -98.04 91.75 39.47
C PHE A 69 -99.11 90.77 39.96
N SER A 70 -99.65 90.99 41.16
CA SER A 70 -100.56 90.04 41.80
C SER A 70 -102.04 90.22 41.42
N LEU A 71 -102.43 91.34 40.81
CA LEU A 71 -103.81 91.58 40.36
C LEU A 71 -104.04 91.12 38.92
N CYS A 72 -105.22 90.55 38.66
CA CYS A 72 -105.61 90.09 37.31
C CYS A 72 -105.91 91.28 36.38
N LYS A 73 -105.31 91.24 35.18
CA LYS A 73 -105.43 92.28 34.16
C LYS A 73 -106.86 92.55 33.68
N GLU A 74 -107.70 91.53 33.57
CA GLU A 74 -109.03 91.67 32.98
C GLU A 74 -110.07 92.22 33.97
N ASN A 75 -109.94 91.91 35.27
CA ASN A 75 -111.01 92.16 36.25
C ASN A 75 -110.61 93.08 37.43
N HIS A 76 -109.31 93.27 37.71
CA HIS A 76 -108.84 93.88 38.96
C HIS A 76 -107.79 94.98 38.81
N GLN A 77 -107.32 95.28 37.59
CA GLN A 77 -106.32 96.32 37.32
C GLN A 77 -106.75 97.72 37.82
N GLY A 78 -108.05 98.02 37.82
CA GLY A 78 -108.60 99.29 38.32
C GLY A 78 -108.59 99.46 39.85
N GLN A 79 -108.13 98.46 40.61
CA GLN A 79 -108.13 98.47 42.08
C GLN A 79 -106.74 98.57 42.72
N ILE A 80 -105.68 98.76 41.92
CA ILE A 80 -104.28 98.82 42.39
C ILE A 80 -104.13 99.84 43.52
N GLU A 81 -104.65 101.07 43.37
CA GLU A 81 -104.48 102.09 44.42
C GLU A 81 -105.30 101.78 45.68
N GLY A 82 -106.41 101.04 45.56
CA GLY A 82 -107.17 100.54 46.70
C GLY A 82 -106.41 99.47 47.49
N VAL A 83 -105.73 98.56 46.78
CA VAL A 83 -104.88 97.50 47.38
C VAL A 83 -103.65 98.10 48.02
N VAL A 84 -102.94 98.97 47.31
CA VAL A 84 -101.76 99.66 47.85
C VAL A 84 -102.13 100.49 49.07
N LYS A 85 -103.29 101.19 49.05
CA LYS A 85 -103.77 101.93 50.21
C LYS A 85 -104.08 101.00 51.38
N LYS A 86 -104.84 99.92 51.18
CA LYS A 86 -105.17 98.96 52.24
C LYS A 86 -103.95 98.27 52.82
N TRP A 87 -102.99 97.85 51.99
CA TRP A 87 -101.73 97.25 52.44
C TRP A 87 -100.85 98.27 53.16
N THR A 88 -100.77 99.50 52.66
CA THR A 88 -100.06 100.58 53.37
C THR A 88 -100.69 100.82 54.75
N GLU A 89 -102.02 100.92 54.83
CA GLU A 89 -102.76 101.13 56.08
C GLU A 89 -102.58 99.96 57.05
N HIS A 90 -102.67 98.72 56.57
CA HIS A 90 -102.41 97.52 57.37
C HIS A 90 -100.98 97.48 57.91
N THR A 91 -99.98 97.89 57.12
CA THR A 91 -98.59 97.98 57.57
C THR A 91 -98.34 99.11 58.59
N THR A 92 -99.19 100.14 58.64
CA THR A 92 -99.18 101.15 59.72
C THR A 92 -99.98 100.74 60.95
N SER A 93 -100.95 99.83 60.81
CA SER A 93 -101.87 99.41 61.90
C SER A 93 -101.34 98.19 62.67
N THR A 94 -100.58 97.34 61.98
CA THR A 94 -99.85 96.23 62.61
C THR A 94 -98.62 96.84 63.26
N SER A 95 -98.45 96.66 64.58
CA SER A 95 -97.37 97.22 65.41
C SER A 95 -95.96 96.67 65.09
N MET A 96 -95.62 96.52 63.80
CA MET A 96 -94.26 96.21 63.32
C MET A 96 -93.37 97.46 63.23
N PHE A 97 -93.87 98.62 63.67
CA PHE A 97 -93.14 99.89 63.82
C PHE A 97 -92.74 100.16 65.28
N GLU A 98 -92.60 99.13 66.12
CA GLU A 98 -91.97 99.34 67.42
C GLU A 98 -90.47 99.54 67.26
N ASP A 99 -90.04 100.74 67.64
CA ASP A 99 -88.67 101.18 67.87
C ASP A 99 -87.90 100.17 68.74
N THR A 100 -87.34 99.11 68.16
CA THR A 100 -86.36 98.28 68.87
C THR A 100 -84.96 98.90 68.74
N LYS A 101 -84.74 99.94 69.54
CA LYS A 101 -83.44 100.26 70.12
C LYS A 101 -83.02 99.09 71.04
N SER A 102 -82.59 97.97 70.48
CA SER A 102 -82.06 96.83 71.25
C SER A 102 -80.76 96.32 70.65
N SER A 103 -79.72 96.36 71.46
CA SER A 103 -78.29 96.37 71.13
C SER A 103 -77.64 94.98 70.96
N GLN A 104 -78.37 93.96 70.48
CA GLN A 104 -77.86 92.57 70.46
C GLN A 104 -77.82 91.85 69.10
N ILE A 105 -78.43 92.39 68.04
CA ILE A 105 -78.47 91.75 66.71
C ILE A 105 -77.13 91.77 65.94
N PRO A 106 -76.23 92.77 66.05
CA PRO A 106 -74.99 92.79 65.26
C PRO A 106 -73.97 91.70 65.60
N ARG A 107 -74.02 91.07 66.79
CA ARG A 107 -72.99 90.09 67.22
C ARG A 107 -73.14 88.71 66.60
N ILE A 108 -74.37 88.22 66.44
CA ILE A 108 -74.63 86.87 65.92
C ILE A 108 -74.28 86.80 64.43
N TRP A 109 -74.64 87.83 63.66
CA TRP A 109 -74.28 87.93 62.24
C TRP A 109 -72.77 88.04 62.00
N TYR A 110 -72.05 88.81 62.83
CA TYR A 110 -70.58 88.87 62.76
C TYR A 110 -69.93 87.52 63.09
N GLN A 111 -70.46 86.78 64.07
CA GLN A 111 -69.96 85.44 64.42
C GLN A 111 -70.18 84.43 63.30
N THR A 112 -71.35 84.42 62.66
CA THR A 112 -71.64 83.52 61.54
C THR A 112 -70.80 83.85 60.31
N VAL A 113 -70.62 85.13 59.98
CA VAL A 113 -69.78 85.57 58.86
C VAL A 113 -68.30 85.25 59.11
N GLU A 114 -67.79 85.42 60.34
CA GLU A 114 -66.42 85.03 60.64
C GLU A 114 -66.21 83.52 60.66
N THR A 115 -67.21 82.73 61.08
CA THR A 115 -67.15 81.26 60.99
C THR A 115 -67.10 80.81 59.53
N LEU A 116 -67.96 81.37 58.67
CA LEU A 116 -67.97 81.07 57.24
C LEU A 116 -66.68 81.52 56.52
N LYS A 117 -66.05 82.60 56.98
CA LYS A 117 -64.77 83.06 56.44
C LYS A 117 -63.62 82.12 56.82
N VAL A 118 -63.60 81.62 58.06
CA VAL A 118 -62.65 80.58 58.49
C VAL A 118 -62.86 79.29 57.71
N GLU A 119 -64.11 78.86 57.52
CA GLU A 119 -64.44 77.68 56.71
C GLU A 119 -64.06 77.86 55.23
N LEU A 120 -64.28 79.05 54.66
CA LEU A 120 -63.86 79.37 53.29
C LEU A 120 -62.34 79.38 53.14
N GLN A 121 -61.61 79.94 54.11
CA GLN A 121 -60.14 79.91 54.12
C GLN A 121 -59.60 78.49 54.28
N GLN A 122 -60.25 77.65 55.09
CA GLN A 122 -59.91 76.24 55.25
C GLN A 122 -60.22 75.45 53.98
N ALA A 123 -61.35 75.71 53.31
CA ALA A 123 -61.69 75.10 52.03
C ALA A 123 -60.70 75.53 50.93
N GLN A 124 -60.27 76.81 50.91
CA GLN A 124 -59.24 77.31 49.99
C GLN A 124 -57.87 76.67 50.23
N SER A 125 -57.48 76.46 51.49
CA SER A 125 -56.20 75.80 51.81
C SER A 125 -56.23 74.31 51.42
N LEU A 126 -57.35 73.63 51.68
CA LEU A 126 -57.57 72.24 51.25
C LEU A 126 -57.60 72.10 49.73
N PHE A 127 -58.27 73.01 49.02
CA PHE A 127 -58.28 73.01 47.55
C PHE A 127 -56.89 73.26 46.97
N SER A 128 -56.12 74.19 47.56
CA SER A 128 -54.73 74.46 47.17
C SER A 128 -53.85 73.24 47.41
N SER A 129 -53.98 72.57 48.57
CA SER A 129 -53.27 71.32 48.87
C SER A 129 -53.63 70.21 47.88
N ALA A 130 -54.92 70.02 47.59
CA ALA A 130 -55.40 69.01 46.66
C ALA A 130 -54.93 69.27 45.22
N THR A 131 -54.89 70.53 44.78
CA THR A 131 -54.34 70.88 43.45
C THR A 131 -52.84 70.67 43.38
N THR A 132 -52.10 70.92 44.46
CA THR A 132 -50.67 70.63 44.52
C THR A 132 -50.41 69.12 44.45
N GLU A 133 -51.21 68.33 45.16
CA GLU A 133 -51.09 66.88 45.19
C GLU A 133 -51.50 66.23 43.85
N ALA A 134 -52.58 66.72 43.22
CA ALA A 134 -52.96 66.31 41.87
C ALA A 134 -51.86 66.61 40.85
N ARG A 135 -51.16 67.74 40.98
CA ARG A 135 -50.01 68.07 40.11
C ARG A 135 -48.84 67.12 40.33
N LYS A 136 -48.53 66.73 41.58
CA LYS A 136 -47.50 65.72 41.87
C LYS A 136 -47.87 64.34 41.31
N LEU A 137 -49.12 63.91 41.50
CA LEU A 137 -49.61 62.64 40.97
C LEU A 137 -49.56 62.61 39.44
N LYS A 138 -49.85 63.74 38.79
CA LYS A 138 -49.71 63.86 37.33
C LYS A 138 -48.26 63.67 36.87
N VAL A 139 -47.30 64.34 37.51
CA VAL A 139 -45.87 64.16 37.20
C VAL A 139 -45.44 62.71 37.44
N SER A 140 -45.86 62.11 38.56
CA SER A 140 -45.55 60.71 38.86
C SER A 140 -46.16 59.73 37.86
N LEU A 141 -47.33 60.04 37.29
CA LEU A 141 -47.96 59.25 36.24
C LEU A 141 -47.21 59.37 34.91
N GLU A 142 -46.79 60.58 34.54
CA GLU A 142 -45.98 60.84 33.34
C GLU A 142 -44.63 60.13 33.43
N ASP A 143 -43.97 60.16 34.59
CA ASP A 143 -42.74 59.42 34.86
C ASP A 143 -42.95 57.90 34.77
N ALA A 144 -44.04 57.39 35.34
CA ALA A 144 -44.38 55.97 35.25
C ALA A 144 -44.66 55.53 33.80
N GLN A 145 -45.32 56.37 33.00
CA GLN A 145 -45.56 56.11 31.58
C GLN A 145 -44.26 56.11 30.77
N SER A 146 -43.37 57.08 31.03
CA SER A 146 -42.04 57.16 30.41
C SER A 146 -41.18 55.92 30.75
N HIS A 147 -41.19 55.50 32.01
CA HIS A 147 -40.53 54.25 32.42
C HIS A 147 -41.16 53.01 31.78
N GLY A 148 -42.49 52.97 31.66
CA GLY A 148 -43.19 51.89 30.97
C GLY A 148 -42.80 51.77 29.49
N GLN A 149 -42.73 52.91 28.78
CA GLN A 149 -42.28 52.96 27.39
C GLN A 149 -40.84 52.49 27.22
N LYS A 150 -39.91 53.00 28.06
CA LYS A 150 -38.51 52.55 28.04
C LYS A 150 -38.37 51.05 28.32
N ALA A 151 -39.15 50.53 29.28
CA ALA A 151 -39.15 49.10 29.57
C ALA A 151 -39.68 48.27 28.38
N GLN A 152 -40.68 48.78 27.66
CA GLN A 152 -41.22 48.13 26.47
C GLN A 152 -40.22 48.12 25.30
N GLU A 153 -39.54 49.25 25.04
CA GLU A 153 -38.47 49.32 24.03
C GLU A 153 -37.31 48.37 24.37
N LEU A 154 -36.90 48.32 25.64
CA LEU A 154 -35.86 47.41 26.11
C LEU A 154 -36.31 45.94 25.94
N ALA A 155 -37.56 45.62 26.25
CA ALA A 155 -38.12 44.28 26.06
C ALA A 155 -38.15 43.86 24.58
N GLN A 156 -38.50 44.78 23.67
CA GLN A 156 -38.47 44.51 22.23
C GLN A 156 -37.04 44.29 21.72
N THR A 157 -36.10 45.14 22.13
CA THR A 157 -34.69 45.04 21.74
C THR A 157 -34.06 43.73 22.22
N THR A 158 -34.29 43.39 23.49
CA THR A 158 -33.82 42.12 24.06
C THR A 158 -34.48 40.92 23.39
N GLN A 159 -35.76 41.01 23.00
CA GLN A 159 -36.43 39.93 22.27
C GLN A 159 -35.84 39.72 20.86
N THR A 160 -35.51 40.78 20.13
CA THR A 160 -34.83 40.65 18.83
C THR A 160 -33.44 40.05 18.97
N GLU A 161 -32.70 40.43 20.01
CA GLU A 161 -31.36 39.91 20.26
C GLU A 161 -31.38 38.42 20.66
N VAL A 162 -32.33 38.01 21.49
CA VAL A 162 -32.56 36.59 21.82
C VAL A 162 -32.93 35.79 20.57
N GLN A 163 -33.78 36.32 19.68
CA GLN A 163 -34.11 35.63 18.43
C GLN A 163 -32.90 35.46 17.51
N TRP A 164 -32.05 36.50 17.41
CA TRP A 164 -30.82 36.44 16.64
C TRP A 164 -29.84 35.40 17.21
N LEU A 165 -29.60 35.41 18.53
CA LEU A 165 -28.76 34.42 19.21
C LEU A 165 -29.30 32.99 19.05
N LEU A 166 -30.61 32.79 19.09
CA LEU A 166 -31.22 31.48 18.84
C LEU A 166 -31.00 31.01 17.40
N ALA A 167 -31.08 31.90 16.42
CA ALA A 167 -30.80 31.59 15.02
C ALA A 167 -29.31 31.23 14.81
N GLU A 168 -28.41 32.01 15.41
CA GLU A 168 -26.97 31.74 15.38
C GLU A 168 -26.64 30.40 16.05
N ASN A 169 -27.23 30.10 17.21
CA ASN A 169 -27.03 28.83 17.90
C ASN A 169 -27.50 27.64 17.06
N ARG A 170 -28.61 27.76 16.33
CA ARG A 170 -29.07 26.72 15.38
C ARG A 170 -28.09 26.54 14.22
N SER A 171 -27.57 27.63 13.68
CA SER A 171 -26.54 27.59 12.63
C SER A 171 -25.27 26.88 13.11
N LEU A 172 -24.74 27.30 14.27
CA LEU A 172 -23.55 26.71 14.88
C LEU A 172 -23.74 25.22 15.19
N LYS A 173 -24.91 24.81 15.69
CA LYS A 173 -25.23 23.38 15.89
C LYS A 173 -25.19 22.59 14.60
N THR A 174 -25.68 23.17 13.50
CA THR A 174 -25.67 22.52 12.19
C THR A 174 -24.25 22.37 11.67
N SER A 175 -23.43 23.43 11.76
CA SER A 175 -22.01 23.39 11.39
C SER A 175 -21.22 22.39 12.23
N LEU A 176 -21.48 22.32 13.54
CA LEU A 176 -20.82 21.34 14.42
C LEU A 176 -21.18 19.89 14.03
N ALA A 177 -22.45 19.64 13.70
CA ALA A 177 -22.89 18.32 13.22
C ALA A 177 -22.20 17.95 11.89
N GLN A 178 -22.05 18.90 10.97
CA GLN A 178 -21.32 18.70 9.72
C GLN A 178 -19.85 18.37 9.97
N ILE A 179 -19.14 19.15 10.78
CA ILE A 179 -17.73 18.92 11.12
C ILE A 179 -17.55 17.56 11.80
N SER A 180 -18.48 17.17 12.69
CA SER A 180 -18.45 15.85 13.33
C SER A 180 -18.58 14.72 12.31
N GLN A 181 -19.47 14.86 11.34
CA GLN A 181 -19.65 13.87 10.28
C GLN A 181 -18.43 13.81 9.34
N GLU A 182 -17.88 14.95 8.93
CA GLU A 182 -16.67 15.02 8.11
C GLU A 182 -15.49 14.37 8.82
N ARG A 183 -15.32 14.62 10.13
CA ARG A 183 -14.30 13.96 10.95
C ARG A 183 -14.50 12.44 10.98
N ARG A 184 -15.75 11.97 11.10
CA ARG A 184 -16.06 10.53 11.11
C ARG A 184 -15.71 9.87 9.76
N VAL A 185 -16.02 10.53 8.65
CA VAL A 185 -15.66 10.06 7.30
C VAL A 185 -14.15 10.06 7.11
N SER A 186 -13.46 11.12 7.54
CA SER A 186 -12.00 11.22 7.49
C SER A 186 -11.32 10.11 8.29
N ASN A 187 -11.79 9.82 9.51
CA ASN A 187 -11.28 8.73 10.33
C ASN A 187 -11.48 7.36 9.67
N LEU A 188 -12.63 7.13 9.03
CA LEU A 188 -12.88 5.87 8.30
C LEU A 188 -11.94 5.73 7.08
N ALA A 189 -11.70 6.83 6.37
CA ALA A 189 -10.75 6.86 5.26
C ALA A 189 -9.31 6.60 5.73
N SER A 190 -8.89 7.20 6.86
CA SER A 190 -7.59 6.96 7.48
C SER A 190 -7.43 5.48 7.86
N SER A 191 -8.42 4.90 8.54
CA SER A 191 -8.40 3.49 8.91
C SER A 191 -8.30 2.57 7.69
N LYS A 192 -9.01 2.89 6.59
CA LYS A 192 -8.89 2.15 5.34
C LYS A 192 -7.48 2.25 4.75
N LEU A 193 -6.89 3.45 4.73
CA LEU A 193 -5.52 3.64 4.26
C LEU A 193 -4.51 2.89 5.13
N GLU A 194 -4.68 2.90 6.46
CA GLU A 194 -3.85 2.14 7.39
C GLU A 194 -3.87 0.64 7.08
N THR A 195 -5.06 0.05 6.88
CA THR A 195 -5.17 -1.38 6.50
C THR A 195 -4.54 -1.68 5.14
N GLN A 196 -4.63 -0.76 4.17
CA GLN A 196 -3.99 -0.91 2.87
C GLN A 196 -2.46 -0.85 2.99
N VAL A 197 -1.94 0.08 3.80
CA VAL A 197 -0.50 0.18 4.07
C VAL A 197 0.00 -1.08 4.75
N GLU A 198 -0.72 -1.62 5.74
CA GLU A 198 -0.36 -2.86 6.41
C GLU A 198 -0.33 -4.06 5.45
N THR A 199 -1.33 -4.15 4.57
CA THR A 199 -1.37 -5.19 3.51
C THR A 199 -0.18 -5.08 2.55
N LEU A 200 0.17 -3.86 2.14
CA LEU A 200 1.31 -3.62 1.26
C LEU A 200 2.66 -3.91 1.94
N LEU A 201 2.78 -3.61 3.24
CA LEU A 201 3.95 -3.95 4.02
C LEU A 201 4.12 -5.47 4.14
N GLN A 202 3.03 -6.20 4.38
CA GLN A 202 3.05 -7.66 4.41
C GLN A 202 3.47 -8.26 3.06
N ALA A 203 2.86 -7.79 1.95
CA ALA A 203 3.23 -8.24 0.60
C ALA A 203 4.71 -7.93 0.27
N LYS A 204 5.23 -6.79 0.74
CA LYS A 204 6.65 -6.44 0.58
C LYS A 204 7.56 -7.41 1.33
N VAL A 205 7.20 -7.82 2.55
CA VAL A 205 7.96 -8.81 3.32
C VAL A 205 7.99 -10.15 2.59
N GLU A 206 6.84 -10.65 2.16
CA GLU A 206 6.72 -11.93 1.42
C GLU A 206 7.54 -11.90 0.12
N LEU A 207 7.48 -10.80 -0.64
CA LEU A 207 8.31 -10.63 -1.84
C LEU A 207 9.81 -10.60 -1.51
N SER A 208 10.20 -10.00 -0.40
CA SER A 208 11.61 -9.94 0.02
C SER A 208 12.13 -11.32 0.42
N GLU A 209 11.34 -12.11 1.14
CA GLU A 209 11.67 -13.49 1.52
C GLU A 209 11.78 -14.40 0.28
N SER A 210 10.82 -14.29 -0.64
CA SER A 210 10.86 -14.99 -1.92
C SER A 210 12.09 -14.61 -2.75
N ASN A 211 12.48 -13.32 -2.77
CA ASN A 211 13.68 -12.87 -3.46
C ASN A 211 14.96 -13.46 -2.86
N ILE A 212 15.06 -13.51 -1.52
CA ILE A 212 16.18 -14.13 -0.82
C ILE A 212 16.27 -15.61 -1.17
N TYR A 213 15.15 -16.32 -1.15
CA TYR A 213 15.09 -17.74 -1.52
C TYR A 213 15.58 -17.98 -2.95
N LEU A 214 15.06 -17.22 -3.93
CA LEU A 214 15.47 -17.34 -5.33
C LEU A 214 16.96 -17.02 -5.53
N ARG A 215 17.51 -16.05 -4.80
CA ARG A 215 18.96 -15.78 -4.83
C ARG A 215 19.76 -16.97 -4.33
N THR A 216 19.32 -17.61 -3.25
CA THR A 216 20.00 -18.80 -2.73
C THR A 216 19.95 -19.97 -3.71
N GLU A 217 18.81 -20.21 -4.35
CA GLU A 217 18.70 -21.23 -5.40
C GLU A 217 19.60 -20.93 -6.61
N CYS A 218 19.64 -19.67 -7.08
CA CYS A 218 20.53 -19.27 -8.16
C CYS A 218 22.00 -19.54 -7.81
N THR A 219 22.44 -19.17 -6.59
CA THR A 219 23.82 -19.45 -6.16
C THR A 219 24.13 -20.94 -6.09
N ALA A 220 23.18 -21.77 -5.62
CA ALA A 220 23.35 -23.22 -5.58
C ALA A 220 23.45 -23.82 -6.99
N ALA A 221 22.60 -23.36 -7.92
CA ALA A 221 22.63 -23.78 -9.31
C ALA A 221 23.93 -23.36 -10.01
N GLU A 222 24.46 -22.17 -9.73
CA GLU A 222 25.76 -21.72 -10.24
C GLU A 222 26.92 -22.61 -9.76
N GLU A 223 26.93 -22.99 -8.49
CA GLU A 223 27.95 -23.91 -7.94
C GLU A 223 27.83 -25.32 -8.54
N GLN A 224 26.60 -25.80 -8.77
CA GLN A 224 26.37 -27.06 -9.47
C GLN A 224 26.89 -26.99 -10.90
N ALA A 225 26.65 -25.88 -11.62
CA ALA A 225 27.15 -25.68 -12.97
C ALA A 225 28.69 -25.63 -13.02
N LYS A 226 29.35 -24.99 -12.04
CA LYS A 226 30.82 -25.01 -11.91
C LYS A 226 31.34 -26.44 -11.73
N THR A 227 30.70 -27.21 -10.86
CA THR A 227 31.05 -28.62 -10.62
C THR A 227 30.91 -29.46 -11.89
N ILE A 228 29.80 -29.33 -12.61
CA ILE A 228 29.56 -30.03 -13.88
C ILE A 228 30.63 -29.66 -14.91
N ARG A 229 30.95 -28.36 -15.07
CA ARG A 229 32.01 -27.91 -15.98
C ARG A 229 33.37 -28.52 -15.64
N LEU A 230 33.70 -28.61 -14.36
CA LEU A 230 34.95 -29.24 -13.90
C LEU A 230 34.95 -30.74 -14.24
N GLN A 231 33.84 -31.44 -14.03
CA GLN A 231 33.68 -32.85 -14.41
C GLN A 231 33.83 -33.06 -15.92
N PHE A 232 33.25 -32.19 -16.75
CA PHE A 232 33.43 -32.23 -18.20
C PHE A 232 34.88 -32.02 -18.61
N ALA A 233 35.59 -31.05 -18.01
CA ALA A 233 37.00 -30.81 -18.28
C ALA A 233 37.86 -32.04 -17.93
N THR A 234 37.65 -32.62 -16.74
CA THR A 234 38.34 -33.83 -16.31
C THR A 234 38.06 -35.01 -17.23
N THR A 235 36.79 -35.22 -17.59
CA THR A 235 36.39 -36.30 -18.51
C THR A 235 36.99 -36.11 -19.90
N GLY A 236 37.06 -34.86 -20.39
CA GLY A 236 37.73 -34.52 -21.65
C GLY A 236 39.23 -34.85 -21.61
N ASN A 237 39.92 -34.55 -20.51
CA ASN A 237 41.32 -34.90 -20.32
C ASN A 237 41.55 -36.42 -20.24
N VAL A 238 40.67 -37.15 -19.55
CA VAL A 238 40.73 -38.62 -19.51
C VAL A 238 40.52 -39.20 -20.91
N LYS A 239 39.53 -38.70 -21.67
CA LYS A 239 39.27 -39.13 -23.05
C LYS A 239 40.45 -38.89 -23.97
N SER A 240 41.11 -37.72 -23.88
CA SER A 240 42.28 -37.42 -24.71
C SER A 240 43.48 -38.30 -24.35
N LYS A 241 43.69 -38.59 -23.06
CA LYS A 241 44.70 -39.54 -22.61
C LYS A 241 44.44 -40.95 -23.14
N LEU A 242 43.23 -41.47 -22.98
CA LEU A 242 42.84 -42.79 -23.47
C LEU A 242 42.99 -42.91 -24.99
N ARG A 243 42.65 -41.86 -25.75
CA ARG A 243 42.87 -41.84 -27.21
C ARG A 243 44.36 -41.97 -27.55
N ARG A 244 45.22 -41.19 -26.89
CA ARG A 244 46.68 -41.26 -27.10
C ARG A 244 47.25 -42.62 -26.74
N ASP A 245 46.77 -43.21 -25.64
CA ASP A 245 47.20 -44.54 -25.20
C ASP A 245 46.77 -45.60 -26.22
N LEU A 246 45.54 -45.50 -26.78
CA LEU A 246 45.08 -46.36 -27.87
C LEU A 246 45.93 -46.24 -29.13
N GLU A 247 46.26 -45.02 -29.57
CA GLU A 247 47.12 -44.76 -30.73
C GLU A 247 48.52 -45.40 -30.53
N LYS A 248 49.09 -45.27 -29.32
CA LYS A 248 50.36 -45.93 -28.98
C LYS A 248 50.27 -47.44 -29.05
N THR A 249 49.19 -48.04 -28.53
CA THR A 249 48.97 -49.48 -28.59
C THR A 249 48.79 -49.96 -30.03
N GLN A 250 48.07 -49.20 -30.86
CA GLN A 250 47.92 -49.50 -32.28
C GLN A 250 49.26 -49.46 -33.01
N GLN A 251 50.08 -48.44 -32.75
CA GLN A 251 51.43 -48.36 -33.34
C GLN A 251 52.31 -49.53 -32.90
N ALA A 252 52.34 -49.84 -31.60
CA ALA A 252 53.11 -50.99 -31.10
C ALA A 252 52.67 -52.32 -31.74
N ASN A 253 51.38 -52.46 -32.07
CA ASN A 253 50.88 -53.64 -32.76
C ASN A 253 51.30 -53.70 -34.24
N LEU A 254 51.39 -52.56 -34.92
CA LEU A 254 51.95 -52.49 -36.28
C LEU A 254 53.43 -52.89 -36.27
N ASP A 255 54.22 -52.35 -35.33
CA ASP A 255 55.64 -52.67 -35.19
C ASP A 255 55.86 -54.18 -34.89
N LEU A 256 54.97 -54.77 -34.08
CA LEU A 256 54.96 -56.22 -33.83
C LEU A 256 54.62 -57.02 -35.08
N ASN A 257 53.63 -56.60 -35.88
CA ASN A 257 53.28 -57.27 -37.13
C ASN A 257 54.43 -57.21 -38.15
N ASP A 258 55.15 -56.08 -38.23
CA ASP A 258 56.34 -55.95 -39.05
C ASP A 258 57.44 -56.90 -38.57
N THR A 259 57.63 -57.01 -37.25
CA THR A 259 58.58 -57.95 -36.65
C THR A 259 58.20 -59.39 -36.98
N VAL A 260 56.92 -59.76 -36.87
CA VAL A 260 56.42 -61.09 -37.24
C VAL A 260 56.67 -61.37 -38.73
N SER A 261 56.33 -60.42 -39.61
CA SER A 261 56.54 -60.55 -41.06
C SER A 261 58.01 -60.75 -41.41
N ASN A 262 58.91 -60.02 -40.75
CA ASN A 262 60.36 -60.19 -40.92
C ASN A 262 60.84 -61.56 -40.44
N LEU A 263 60.32 -62.04 -39.31
CA LEU A 263 60.63 -63.39 -38.81
C LEU A 263 60.10 -64.48 -39.75
N GLU A 264 58.90 -64.34 -40.29
CA GLU A 264 58.32 -65.25 -41.28
C GLU A 264 59.18 -65.32 -42.55
N SER A 265 59.63 -64.16 -43.06
CA SER A 265 60.57 -64.09 -44.19
C SER A 265 61.88 -64.80 -43.86
N GLY A 266 62.45 -64.54 -42.67
CA GLY A 266 63.68 -65.20 -42.23
C GLY A 266 63.53 -66.72 -42.10
N ILE A 267 62.40 -67.20 -41.59
CA ILE A 267 62.09 -68.64 -41.54
C ILE A 267 62.04 -69.22 -42.95
N GLN A 268 61.42 -68.53 -43.91
CA GLN A 268 61.34 -68.97 -45.29
C GLN A 268 62.73 -69.03 -45.96
N ASP A 269 63.60 -68.05 -45.70
CA ASP A 269 64.99 -68.05 -46.18
C ASP A 269 65.77 -69.24 -45.62
N TRP A 270 65.64 -69.51 -44.32
CA TRP A 270 66.25 -70.67 -43.69
C TRP A 270 65.73 -71.99 -44.25
N LYS A 271 64.43 -72.07 -44.54
CA LYS A 271 63.81 -73.23 -45.17
C LYS A 271 64.39 -73.47 -46.56
N ASN A 272 64.54 -72.42 -47.38
CA ASN A 272 65.16 -72.52 -48.71
C ASN A 272 66.62 -72.99 -48.59
N LYS A 273 67.38 -72.40 -47.65
CA LYS A 273 68.76 -72.79 -47.40
C LYS A 273 68.90 -74.24 -46.91
N SER A 274 67.95 -74.73 -46.12
CA SER A 274 67.89 -76.14 -45.71
C SER A 274 67.71 -77.05 -46.91
N VAL A 275 66.79 -76.72 -47.83
CA VAL A 275 66.58 -77.48 -49.08
C VAL A 275 67.84 -77.49 -49.94
N ASP A 276 68.54 -76.36 -50.07
CA ASP A 276 69.80 -76.30 -50.81
C ASP A 276 70.89 -77.19 -50.18
N LEU A 277 70.97 -77.20 -48.84
CA LEU A 277 71.89 -78.07 -48.11
C LEU A 277 71.53 -79.55 -48.27
N GLU A 278 70.24 -79.90 -48.21
CA GLU A 278 69.76 -81.26 -48.50
C GLU A 278 70.16 -81.70 -49.91
N TRP A 279 70.03 -80.84 -50.92
CA TRP A 279 70.51 -81.10 -52.28
C TRP A 279 72.03 -81.30 -52.35
N GLN A 280 72.81 -80.50 -51.63
CA GLN A 280 74.27 -80.66 -51.55
C GLN A 280 74.65 -81.99 -50.90
N VAL A 281 73.98 -82.37 -49.81
CA VAL A 281 74.19 -83.66 -49.13
C VAL A 281 73.87 -84.80 -50.07
N ALA A 282 72.70 -84.80 -50.72
CA ALA A 282 72.32 -85.85 -51.67
C ALA A 282 73.32 -85.98 -52.85
N SER A 283 73.83 -84.86 -53.35
CA SER A 283 74.88 -84.84 -54.39
C SER A 283 76.21 -85.44 -53.90
N LEU A 284 76.63 -85.09 -52.69
CA LEU A 284 77.84 -85.64 -52.06
C LEU A 284 77.69 -87.14 -51.77
N GLU A 285 76.54 -87.58 -51.28
CA GLU A 285 76.22 -89.01 -51.09
C GLU A 285 76.31 -89.77 -52.42
N LYS A 286 75.78 -89.20 -53.51
CA LYS A 286 75.89 -89.84 -54.83
C LYS A 286 77.34 -89.93 -55.31
N ARG A 287 78.14 -88.87 -55.11
CA ARG A 287 79.57 -88.89 -55.43
C ARG A 287 80.33 -89.91 -54.60
N LEU A 288 79.97 -90.07 -53.33
CA LEU A 288 80.57 -91.07 -52.44
C LEU A 288 80.23 -92.49 -52.91
N GLU A 289 78.99 -92.76 -53.31
CA GLU A 289 78.56 -94.05 -53.88
C GLU A 289 79.36 -94.39 -55.15
N VAL A 290 79.51 -93.43 -56.07
CA VAL A 290 80.34 -93.59 -57.29
C VAL A 290 81.81 -93.85 -56.93
N SER A 291 82.35 -93.14 -55.94
CA SER A 291 83.72 -93.36 -55.48
C SER A 291 83.89 -94.75 -54.85
N THR A 292 82.91 -95.22 -54.08
CA THR A 292 82.93 -96.53 -53.41
C THR A 292 82.85 -97.66 -54.42
N THR A 293 81.94 -97.57 -55.40
CA THR A 293 81.85 -98.53 -56.51
C THR A 293 83.12 -98.55 -57.37
N SER A 294 83.73 -97.38 -57.63
CA SER A 294 85.02 -97.29 -58.30
C SER A 294 86.15 -97.96 -57.51
N LYS A 295 86.22 -97.71 -56.20
CA LYS A 295 87.16 -98.37 -55.28
C LYS A 295 86.97 -99.88 -55.29
N ASP A 296 85.74 -100.39 -55.29
CA ASP A 296 85.45 -101.83 -55.33
C ASP A 296 85.82 -102.45 -56.68
N SER A 297 85.59 -101.73 -57.78
CA SER A 297 86.07 -102.14 -59.11
C SER A 297 87.60 -102.21 -59.17
N LEU A 298 88.30 -101.21 -58.65
CA LEU A 298 89.78 -101.21 -58.55
C LEU A 298 90.28 -102.34 -57.64
N ARG A 299 89.59 -102.61 -56.53
CA ARG A 299 89.86 -103.77 -55.67
C ARG A 299 89.71 -105.07 -56.44
N GLY A 300 88.65 -105.22 -57.24
CA GLY A 300 88.43 -106.37 -58.12
C GLY A 300 89.55 -106.56 -59.15
N LYS A 301 89.99 -105.46 -59.80
CA LYS A 301 91.15 -105.48 -60.71
C LYS A 301 92.44 -105.88 -60.00
N LEU A 302 92.67 -105.38 -58.78
CA LEU A 302 93.84 -105.74 -57.97
C LEU A 302 93.83 -107.23 -57.60
N THR A 303 92.67 -107.79 -57.22
CA THR A 303 92.56 -109.22 -56.94
C THR A 303 92.82 -110.09 -58.17
N ASP A 304 92.34 -109.68 -59.36
CA ASP A 304 92.62 -110.37 -60.63
C ASP A 304 94.12 -110.33 -61.00
N LEU A 305 94.75 -109.16 -60.84
CA LEU A 305 96.19 -109.01 -61.05
C LEU A 305 97.00 -109.86 -60.07
N ARG A 306 96.57 -109.96 -58.81
CA ARG A 306 97.22 -110.81 -57.81
C ARG A 306 97.12 -112.29 -58.19
N ALA A 307 95.95 -112.75 -58.64
CA ALA A 307 95.77 -114.11 -59.14
C ALA A 307 96.64 -114.40 -60.38
N LYS A 308 96.74 -113.45 -61.32
CA LYS A 308 97.65 -113.55 -62.48
C LYS A 308 99.12 -113.60 -62.07
N PHE A 309 99.52 -112.82 -61.08
CA PHE A 309 100.88 -112.84 -60.54
C PHE A 309 101.19 -114.20 -59.88
N ASP A 310 100.29 -114.73 -59.06
CA ASP A 310 100.45 -116.05 -58.42
C ASP A 310 100.51 -117.17 -59.48
N ALA A 311 99.70 -117.08 -60.54
CA ALA A 311 99.77 -117.99 -61.68
C ALA A 311 101.13 -117.88 -62.40
N SER A 312 101.63 -116.67 -62.63
CA SER A 312 102.96 -116.43 -63.22
C SER A 312 104.07 -117.03 -62.35
N LYS A 313 104.00 -116.85 -61.04
CA LYS A 313 104.96 -117.44 -60.08
C LYS A 313 104.91 -118.96 -60.08
N ALA A 314 103.72 -119.55 -60.21
CA ALA A 314 103.58 -121.00 -60.37
C ALA A 314 104.18 -121.50 -61.70
N THR A 315 104.03 -120.73 -62.79
CA THR A 315 104.70 -121.07 -64.06
C THR A 315 106.21 -120.93 -63.98
N GLU A 316 106.73 -119.92 -63.29
CA GLU A 316 108.16 -119.74 -63.04
C GLU A 316 108.72 -120.93 -62.22
N LYS A 317 108.01 -121.36 -61.17
CA LYS A 317 108.37 -122.57 -60.41
C LYS A 317 108.42 -123.83 -61.28
N ARG A 318 107.45 -124.02 -62.18
CA ARG A 318 107.48 -125.15 -63.13
C ARG A 318 108.65 -125.05 -64.10
N LEU A 319 108.99 -123.84 -64.56
CA LEU A 319 110.13 -123.61 -65.43
C LEU A 319 111.44 -123.91 -64.71
N THR A 320 111.61 -123.48 -63.47
CA THR A 320 112.82 -123.78 -62.68
C THR A 320 112.96 -125.27 -62.38
N GLU A 321 111.87 -125.96 -62.01
CA GLU A 321 111.84 -127.43 -61.86
C GLU A 321 112.18 -128.14 -63.17
N ARG A 322 111.62 -127.70 -64.30
CA ARG A 322 111.92 -128.25 -65.62
C ARG A 322 113.37 -128.00 -66.03
N ASN A 323 113.93 -126.83 -65.69
CA ASN A 323 115.32 -126.50 -65.96
C ASN A 323 116.28 -127.34 -65.10
N ALA A 324 115.93 -127.60 -63.84
CA ALA A 324 116.66 -128.54 -62.99
C ALA A 324 116.63 -129.97 -63.56
N THR A 325 115.48 -130.39 -64.09
CA THR A 325 115.33 -131.70 -64.76
C THR A 325 116.16 -131.79 -66.04
N LEU A 326 116.18 -130.72 -66.84
CA LEU A 326 117.04 -130.63 -68.03
C LEU A 326 118.51 -130.70 -67.65
N ASN A 327 118.96 -129.96 -66.63
CA ASN A 327 120.34 -130.02 -66.15
C ASN A 327 120.73 -131.41 -65.62
N LEU A 328 119.78 -132.17 -65.06
CA LEU A 328 120.02 -133.57 -64.67
C LEU A 328 120.25 -134.44 -65.92
N ARG A 329 119.38 -134.32 -66.93
CA ARG A 329 119.54 -135.03 -68.21
C ARG A 329 120.80 -134.64 -68.97
N THR A 330 121.21 -133.37 -68.90
CA THR A 330 122.48 -132.93 -69.48
C THR A 330 123.65 -133.64 -68.80
N ARG A 331 123.62 -133.79 -67.47
CA ARG A 331 124.63 -134.56 -66.73
C ARG A 331 124.62 -136.05 -67.08
N GLU A 332 123.44 -136.67 -67.23
CA GLU A 332 123.32 -138.06 -67.70
C GLU A 332 123.90 -138.23 -69.11
N LEU A 333 123.68 -137.25 -70.00
CA LEU A 333 124.27 -137.23 -71.34
C LEU A 333 125.80 -137.06 -71.30
N GLU A 334 126.33 -136.19 -70.45
CA GLU A 334 127.78 -136.02 -70.25
C GLU A 334 128.43 -137.29 -69.66
N GLU A 335 127.73 -138.03 -68.82
CA GLU A 335 128.19 -139.31 -68.26
C GLU A 335 128.22 -140.41 -69.34
N LEU A 336 127.19 -140.50 -70.18
CA LEU A 336 127.17 -141.36 -71.37
C LEU A 336 128.27 -140.98 -72.38
N GLN A 337 128.59 -139.69 -72.53
CA GLN A 337 129.67 -139.22 -73.39
C GLN A 337 131.06 -139.63 -72.89
N LYS A 338 131.24 -139.75 -71.56
CA LYS A 338 132.48 -140.25 -70.96
C LYS A 338 132.62 -141.77 -71.07
N GLU A 339 131.53 -142.53 -71.02
CA GLU A 339 131.58 -143.97 -71.31
C GLU A 339 131.94 -144.26 -72.78
N MET A 340 131.54 -143.37 -73.70
CA MET A 340 131.87 -143.48 -75.13
C MET A 340 133.35 -143.16 -75.45
N GLN A 341 134.06 -142.41 -74.59
CA GLN A 341 135.48 -142.03 -74.81
C GLN A 341 136.51 -143.09 -74.39
N LEU A 342 136.12 -144.27 -73.88
CA LEU A 342 137.04 -145.33 -73.44
C LEU A 342 137.24 -146.47 -74.46
N VAL A 343 136.61 -146.44 -75.64
CA VAL A 343 136.60 -147.57 -76.59
C VAL A 343 137.31 -147.31 -77.94
N GLU A 344 137.77 -146.11 -78.25
CA GLU A 344 138.54 -145.86 -79.49
C GLU A 344 139.80 -145.02 -79.25
N CYS A 345 140.97 -145.67 -79.37
CA CYS A 345 142.31 -145.07 -79.40
C CYS A 345 143.05 -145.49 -80.69
N GLY A 346 143.67 -144.50 -81.36
CA GLY A 346 144.74 -144.60 -82.38
C GLY A 346 144.22 -144.52 -83.84
N ASP A 347 144.74 -143.70 -84.76
CA ASP A 347 146.05 -143.06 -84.89
C ASP A 347 146.04 -142.00 -86.05
N GLU A 348 146.81 -140.90 -85.95
CA GLU A 348 147.64 -140.21 -87.00
C GLU A 348 147.94 -138.69 -86.77
N ARG A 349 149.20 -138.40 -86.32
CA ARG A 349 150.25 -137.39 -86.72
C ARG A 349 149.90 -135.90 -86.99
N GLU A 350 150.42 -134.90 -86.23
CA GLU A 350 151.75 -134.23 -86.14
C GLU A 350 152.05 -133.10 -87.18
N GLU A 351 152.04 -131.81 -86.75
CA GLU A 351 153.09 -130.78 -87.02
C GLU A 351 152.89 -129.45 -86.22
N THR A 352 153.87 -129.14 -85.35
CA THR A 352 154.47 -127.84 -84.91
C THR A 352 153.64 -126.60 -84.46
N ALA A 353 153.66 -126.37 -83.13
CA ALA A 353 154.38 -125.33 -82.34
C ALA A 353 154.34 -123.80 -82.62
N MET A 354 154.29 -123.07 -81.48
CA MET A 354 154.55 -121.64 -81.15
C MET A 354 153.38 -120.65 -81.33
N GLY A 355 153.01 -119.77 -80.39
CA GLY A 355 153.56 -119.40 -79.07
C GLY A 355 153.26 -117.91 -78.76
N ALA A 356 152.80 -117.66 -77.53
CA ALA A 356 152.87 -116.40 -76.73
C ALA A 356 152.00 -115.17 -77.05
N GLY A 357 151.42 -114.56 -75.99
CA GLY A 357 151.16 -113.11 -75.95
C GLY A 357 149.93 -112.64 -75.16
N VAL A 358 150.15 -112.26 -73.91
CA VAL A 358 149.25 -111.56 -72.96
C VAL A 358 148.98 -110.10 -73.38
N SER A 359 147.79 -109.53 -73.11
CA SER A 359 147.63 -108.24 -72.39
C SER A 359 146.16 -107.81 -72.22
N ASP A 360 145.93 -107.22 -71.05
CA ASP A 360 144.74 -106.58 -70.52
C ASP A 360 144.44 -105.16 -71.07
N GLU A 361 143.21 -104.74 -70.76
CA GLU A 361 142.77 -103.43 -70.24
C GLU A 361 142.09 -102.35 -71.11
N ALA A 362 140.85 -102.04 -70.65
CA ALA A 362 140.27 -100.70 -70.38
C ALA A 362 139.85 -99.81 -71.57
N GLN A 363 138.90 -98.86 -71.52
CA GLN A 363 137.80 -98.40 -70.63
C GLN A 363 137.10 -97.21 -71.36
N SER A 364 135.87 -96.85 -70.91
CA SER A 364 135.26 -95.48 -70.78
C SER A 364 133.74 -95.61 -71.01
N VAL A 365 132.76 -95.16 -70.21
CA VAL A 365 132.52 -94.12 -69.17
C VAL A 365 132.40 -92.67 -69.65
N SER A 366 131.22 -92.07 -69.43
CA SER A 366 130.94 -90.68 -69.01
C SER A 366 129.40 -90.49 -68.83
N THR A 367 128.79 -90.42 -67.63
CA THR A 367 128.49 -89.28 -66.70
C THR A 367 127.43 -88.26 -67.23
N SER A 368 126.50 -87.60 -66.48
CA SER A 368 126.52 -87.10 -65.09
C SER A 368 125.21 -86.37 -64.61
N TRP A 369 124.76 -86.64 -63.37
CA TRP A 369 124.34 -85.75 -62.24
C TRP A 369 122.94 -85.08 -62.02
N GLN A 370 122.71 -84.88 -60.70
CA GLN A 370 121.52 -84.60 -59.86
C GLN A 370 121.21 -83.10 -59.59
N CYS A 371 120.01 -82.83 -59.02
CA CYS A 371 119.69 -82.01 -57.80
C CYS A 371 118.17 -81.67 -57.83
N ALA A 372 117.30 -81.96 -56.84
CA ALA A 372 117.16 -81.55 -55.43
C ALA A 372 116.01 -80.51 -55.21
N VAL A 373 115.02 -80.92 -54.40
CA VAL A 373 114.10 -80.19 -53.50
C VAL A 373 113.90 -78.66 -53.66
N MET A 374 112.66 -78.25 -53.93
CA MET A 374 111.77 -77.49 -53.02
C MET A 374 110.31 -77.79 -53.32
#